data_AF-A0AA37ME36-F1
#
_entry.id   AF-A0AA37ME36-F1
#
_cell.length_a   1.000
_cell.length_b   1.000
_cell.length_c   1.000
_cell.angle_alpha   90.00
_cell.angle_beta   90.00
_cell.angle_gamma   90.00
#
_symmetry.space_group_name_H-M   'P 1'
#
loop_
_entity.id
_entity.type
_entity.pdbx_description
1 polymer ?
#
loop_
_entity_poly.entity_id
_entity_poly.type
_entity_poly.pdbx_seq_one_letter_code
_entity_poly.pdbx_strand_id
1 'polypeptide(L)'
;MDRITSFGIRNSSNDTLYIELSESDSLGDLIYWCEDSNDLMPPTWPTDTTEIYINNKKVVIDNRFYALPDSTVLVSPYSFDTKDTCYIYAIKKQIIERYTLDKIRERKLYDRQVVTKKDFHDRLFEYRPVGMSSNSH
;
A
#
# COMPACT_ATOMS: atom_id res chain seq x y z
N MET A 1 -15.07 26.00 -3.23
CA MET A 1 -14.34 24.89 -2.58
C MET A 1 -13.91 23.96 -3.68
N ASP A 2 -12.62 23.95 -4.00
CA ASP A 2 -12.08 22.95 -4.92
C ASP A 2 -12.29 21.57 -4.27
N ARG A 3 -12.94 20.65 -4.99
CA ARG A 3 -13.03 19.26 -4.55
C ARG A 3 -11.61 18.70 -4.55
N ILE A 4 -10.99 18.63 -3.38
CA ILE A 4 -9.83 17.76 -3.15
C ILE A 4 -10.32 16.37 -3.55
N THR A 5 -9.82 15.85 -4.67
CA THR A 5 -10.26 14.57 -5.19
C THR A 5 -9.08 13.62 -5.14
N SER A 6 -9.23 12.55 -4.36
CA SER A 6 -8.20 11.53 -4.16
C SER A 6 -7.89 10.79 -5.47
N PHE A 7 -6.67 10.29 -5.57
CA PHE A 7 -6.32 9.28 -6.56
C PHE A 7 -6.72 7.90 -6.05
N GLY A 8 -6.93 6.96 -6.96
CA GLY A 8 -7.24 5.57 -6.66
C GLY A 8 -6.21 4.62 -7.27
N ILE A 9 -5.94 3.51 -6.58
CA ILE A 9 -5.19 2.40 -7.14
C ILE A 9 -6.08 1.16 -7.11
N ARG A 10 -6.42 0.63 -8.29
CA ARG A 10 -7.19 -0.60 -8.44
C ARG A 10 -6.26 -1.80 -8.44
N ASN A 11 -6.47 -2.73 -7.52
CA ASN A 11 -5.79 -4.02 -7.54
C ASN A 11 -6.35 -4.89 -8.68
N SER A 12 -5.63 -4.96 -9.79
CA SER A 12 -6.01 -5.78 -10.95
C SER A 12 -5.33 -7.16 -10.94
N SER A 13 -4.97 -7.64 -9.74
CA SER A 13 -4.42 -8.98 -9.52
C SER A 13 -5.44 -9.89 -8.82
N ASN A 14 -5.15 -11.20 -8.80
CA ASN A 14 -5.94 -12.18 -8.05
C ASN A 14 -5.53 -12.29 -6.57
N ASP A 15 -4.45 -11.61 -6.17
CA ASP A 15 -3.96 -11.62 -4.80
C ASP A 15 -4.61 -10.50 -3.98
N THR A 16 -4.77 -10.73 -2.68
CA THR A 16 -5.03 -9.64 -1.74
C THR A 16 -3.74 -8.92 -1.41
N LEU A 17 -3.73 -7.60 -1.56
CA LEU A 17 -2.56 -6.77 -1.44
C LEU A 17 -2.75 -5.70 -0.36
N TYR A 18 -1.64 -5.25 0.22
CA TYR A 18 -1.54 -3.94 0.85
C TYR A 18 -0.77 -3.03 -0.09
N ILE A 19 -1.39 -1.94 -0.52
CA ILE A 19 -0.86 -1.04 -1.55
C ILE A 19 -0.77 0.38 -1.00
N GLU A 20 0.43 0.95 -1.05
CA GLU A 20 0.68 2.37 -0.72
C GLU A 20 1.26 3.14 -1.90
N LEU A 21 0.98 4.45 -1.95
CA LEU A 21 1.64 5.40 -2.84
C LEU A 21 2.55 6.29 -1.99
N SER A 22 3.83 6.35 -2.34
CA SER A 22 4.85 7.08 -1.59
C SER A 22 5.67 8.00 -2.48
N GLU A 23 6.05 9.17 -1.95
CA GLU A 23 7.04 10.07 -2.57
C GLU A 23 8.49 9.61 -2.33
N SER A 24 8.68 8.60 -1.48
CA SER A 24 9.97 8.00 -1.14
C SER A 24 10.27 6.79 -2.03
N ASP A 25 11.53 6.68 -2.46
CA ASP A 25 12.03 5.56 -3.26
C ASP A 25 12.32 4.30 -2.42
N SER A 26 12.00 4.34 -1.12
CA SER A 26 11.97 3.23 -0.18
C SER A 26 10.57 2.98 0.40
N LEU A 27 10.24 1.71 0.68
CA LEU A 27 9.00 1.29 1.37
C LEU A 27 8.87 1.93 2.76
N GLY A 28 7.79 2.72 2.96
CA GLY A 28 7.49 3.42 4.20
C GLY A 28 6.99 2.50 5.30
N ASP A 29 6.54 3.09 6.40
CA ASP A 29 5.88 2.44 7.53
C ASP A 29 4.37 2.65 7.54
N LEU A 30 3.80 3.33 6.54
CA LEU A 30 2.38 3.71 6.53
C LEU A 30 1.42 2.52 6.69
N ILE A 31 1.76 1.38 6.09
CA ILE A 31 1.00 0.12 6.24
C ILE A 31 1.04 -0.40 7.69
N TYR A 32 2.16 -0.21 8.40
CA TYR A 32 2.41 -0.73 9.74
C TYR A 32 2.20 0.37 10.79
N TRP A 33 1.07 0.32 11.47
CA TRP A 33 0.70 1.37 12.41
C TRP A 33 1.51 1.31 13.72
N CYS A 34 1.98 0.12 14.13
CA CYS A 34 2.90 0.00 15.27
C CYS A 34 3.56 -1.38 15.40
N GLU A 35 4.90 -1.41 15.48
CA GLU A 35 5.66 -2.38 16.29
C GLU A 35 6.05 -1.65 17.59
N ASP A 36 5.47 -2.00 18.74
CA ASP A 36 5.96 -1.61 20.08
C ASP A 36 5.97 -0.10 20.49
N SER A 37 4.97 0.72 20.12
CA SER A 37 4.83 2.09 20.68
C SER A 37 3.57 2.25 21.54
N ASN A 38 3.79 2.55 22.83
CA ASN A 38 2.78 3.08 23.76
C ASN A 38 2.45 4.56 23.47
N ASP A 39 3.04 5.15 22.41
CA ASP A 39 3.12 6.61 22.20
C ASP A 39 2.36 7.10 20.97
N LEU A 40 1.67 6.23 20.22
CA LEU A 40 0.86 6.66 19.08
C LEU A 40 -0.63 6.68 19.44
N MET A 41 -1.22 7.88 19.33
CA MET A 41 -2.66 8.15 19.48
C MET A 41 -3.48 7.04 18.84
N PRO A 42 -4.46 6.41 19.52
CA PRO A 42 -5.23 5.28 19.00
C PRO A 42 -5.77 5.53 17.60
N PRO A 43 -5.98 4.48 16.77
CA PRO A 43 -6.57 4.63 15.45
C PRO A 43 -7.85 5.42 15.59
N THR A 44 -8.05 6.43 14.73
CA THR A 44 -9.24 7.28 14.78
C THR A 44 -10.52 6.45 14.68
N TRP A 45 -10.46 5.26 14.07
CA TRP A 45 -11.48 4.21 14.14
C TRP A 45 -10.89 2.80 14.27
N PRO A 46 -11.35 1.97 15.23
CA PRO A 46 -10.92 0.57 15.39
C PRO A 46 -11.18 -0.32 14.17
N THR A 47 -12.16 0.04 13.32
CA THR A 47 -12.50 -0.67 12.08
C THR A 47 -11.47 -0.50 10.97
N ASP A 48 -10.56 0.46 11.10
CA ASP A 48 -9.56 0.79 10.07
C ASP A 48 -8.28 -0.01 10.24
N THR A 49 -8.20 -0.96 11.17
CA THR A 49 -6.97 -1.73 11.41
C THR A 49 -7.21 -3.22 11.56
N THR A 50 -6.19 -4.02 11.23
CA THR A 50 -6.14 -5.47 11.48
C THR A 50 -5.01 -5.76 12.45
N GLU A 51 -5.31 -6.50 13.50
CA GLU A 51 -4.30 -6.98 14.46
C GLU A 51 -3.83 -8.37 14.07
N ILE A 52 -2.51 -8.55 13.97
CA ILE A 52 -1.87 -9.84 13.71
C ILE A 52 -0.74 -10.09 14.70
N TYR A 53 -0.23 -11.33 14.73
CA TYR A 53 0.90 -11.71 15.55
C TYR A 53 2.03 -12.27 14.70
N ILE A 54 3.20 -11.63 14.77
CA ILE A 54 4.43 -12.07 14.09
C ILE A 54 5.46 -12.35 15.18
N ASN A 55 5.99 -13.57 15.25
CA ASN A 55 6.95 -13.99 16.30
C ASN A 55 6.48 -13.67 17.73
N ASN A 56 5.19 -13.93 18.03
CA ASN A 56 4.51 -13.62 19.29
C ASN A 56 4.43 -12.12 19.66
N LYS A 57 4.80 -11.22 18.75
CA LYS A 57 4.59 -9.77 18.91
C LYS A 57 3.33 -9.35 18.18
N LYS A 58 2.52 -8.51 18.83
CA LYS A 58 1.34 -7.89 18.23
C LYS A 58 1.80 -6.83 17.22
N VAL A 59 1.22 -6.87 16.03
CA VAL A 59 1.41 -5.88 14.97
C VAL A 59 0.04 -5.38 14.54
N VAL A 60 -0.08 -4.06 14.39
CA VAL A 60 -1.31 -3.42 13.91
C VAL A 60 -1.08 -2.91 12.49
N ILE A 61 -1.94 -3.32 11.57
CA ILE A 61 -1.87 -2.97 10.16
C ILE A 61 -3.04 -2.06 9.81
N ASP A 62 -2.79 -1.01 9.03
CA ASP A 62 -3.84 -0.10 8.54
C ASP A 62 -4.56 -0.69 7.31
N ASN A 63 -5.86 -0.89 7.44
CA ASN A 63 -6.73 -1.44 6.40
C ASN A 63 -7.04 -0.44 5.27
N ARG A 64 -6.66 0.83 5.38
CA ARG A 64 -6.77 1.81 4.28
C ARG A 64 -5.93 1.42 3.06
N PHE A 65 -4.85 0.67 3.30
CA PHE A 65 -3.98 0.14 2.26
C PHE A 65 -4.45 -1.24 1.76
N TYR A 66 -5.47 -1.84 2.38
CA TYR A 66 -5.94 -3.19 2.07
C TYR A 66 -6.78 -3.22 0.79
N ALA A 67 -6.29 -3.93 -0.22
CA ALA A 67 -6.92 -4.10 -1.52
C ALA A 67 -7.24 -5.58 -1.77
N LEU A 68 -8.52 -5.93 -1.74
CA LEU A 68 -9.03 -7.18 -2.32
C LEU A 68 -8.81 -7.20 -3.84
N PRO A 69 -8.84 -8.39 -4.48
CA PRO A 69 -8.91 -8.48 -5.94
C PRO A 69 -10.04 -7.61 -6.48
N ASP A 70 -9.73 -6.85 -7.53
CA ASP A 70 -10.64 -5.92 -8.20
C ASP A 70 -11.16 -4.72 -7.36
N SER A 71 -10.64 -4.53 -6.15
CA SER A 71 -10.97 -3.38 -5.32
C SER A 71 -10.04 -2.19 -5.54
N THR A 72 -10.45 -1.01 -5.11
CA THR A 72 -9.67 0.23 -5.20
C THR A 72 -9.34 0.77 -3.82
N VAL A 73 -8.07 1.12 -3.60
CA VAL A 73 -7.63 1.90 -2.44
C VAL A 73 -7.51 3.36 -2.83
N LEU A 74 -7.91 4.27 -1.94
CA LEU A 74 -7.74 5.70 -2.15
C LEU A 74 -6.40 6.14 -1.57
N VAL A 75 -5.64 6.92 -2.33
CA VAL A 75 -4.36 7.47 -1.92
C VAL A 75 -4.40 8.99 -1.85
N SER A 76 -3.40 9.57 -1.18
CA SER A 76 -3.38 11.00 -0.89
C SER A 76 -3.52 11.83 -2.19
N PRO A 77 -4.41 12.83 -2.21
CA PRO A 77 -4.53 13.75 -3.34
C PRO A 77 -3.26 14.59 -3.54
N TYR A 78 -2.42 14.69 -2.50
CA TYR A 78 -1.23 15.54 -2.46
C TYR A 78 0.06 14.79 -2.84
N SER A 79 0.00 13.48 -3.13
CA SER A 79 1.21 12.70 -3.46
C SER A 79 2.00 13.26 -4.64
N PHE A 80 1.35 14.02 -5.52
CA PHE A 80 1.96 14.64 -6.69
C PHE A 80 2.16 16.17 -6.58
N ASP A 81 2.00 16.75 -5.38
CA ASP A 81 2.10 18.21 -5.21
C ASP A 81 3.56 18.69 -5.25
N THR A 82 4.48 17.89 -4.71
CA THR A 82 5.90 18.22 -4.55
C THR A 82 6.79 17.53 -5.57
N LYS A 83 6.36 16.36 -6.08
CA LYS A 83 7.10 15.52 -7.03
C LYS A 83 6.16 14.98 -8.10
N ASP A 84 6.62 15.00 -9.36
CA ASP A 84 5.88 14.40 -10.47
C ASP A 84 6.00 12.86 -10.49
N THR A 85 6.99 12.32 -9.78
CA THR A 85 7.28 10.88 -9.69
C THR A 85 7.07 10.37 -8.28
N CYS A 86 6.27 9.31 -8.17
CA CYS A 86 5.98 8.57 -6.95
C CYS A 86 6.23 7.07 -7.15
N TYR A 87 6.10 6.31 -6.07
CA TYR A 87 6.34 4.88 -6.03
C TYR A 87 5.13 4.19 -5.43
N ILE A 88 4.58 3.22 -6.16
CA ILE A 88 3.60 2.28 -5.63
C ILE A 88 4.36 1.11 -5.04
N TYR A 89 4.11 0.81 -3.77
CA TYR A 89 4.56 -0.41 -3.13
C TYR A 89 3.37 -1.32 -2.90
N ALA A 90 3.51 -2.59 -3.30
CA ALA A 90 2.48 -3.60 -3.08
C ALA A 90 3.07 -4.81 -2.38
N ILE A 91 2.42 -5.25 -1.31
CA ILE A 91 2.82 -6.40 -0.51
C ILE A 91 1.65 -7.37 -0.42
N LYS A 92 1.87 -8.65 -0.72
CA LYS A 92 0.82 -9.65 -0.56
C LYS A 92 0.44 -9.81 0.91
N LYS A 93 -0.85 -9.95 1.21
CA LYS A 93 -1.36 -10.19 2.57
C LYS A 93 -0.58 -11.30 3.30
N GLN A 94 -0.32 -12.42 2.61
CA GLN A 94 0.41 -13.56 3.18
C GLN A 94 1.86 -13.23 3.59
N ILE A 95 2.49 -12.23 2.97
CA ILE A 95 3.84 -11.78 3.33
C ILE A 95 3.77 -10.92 4.58
N ILE A 96 2.84 -9.96 4.63
CA ILE A 96 2.61 -9.10 5.81
C ILE A 96 2.30 -9.93 7.06
N GLU A 97 1.51 -11.00 6.91
CA GLU A 97 1.14 -11.88 8.03
C GLU A 97 2.28 -12.77 8.54
N ARG A 98 3.41 -12.82 7.83
CA ARG A 98 4.53 -13.74 8.14
C ARG A 98 5.82 -13.04 8.52
N TYR A 99 6.03 -11.81 8.07
CA TYR A 99 7.30 -11.11 8.20
C TYR A 99 7.11 -9.72 8.78
N THR A 100 8.03 -9.34 9.68
CA THR A 100 8.13 -7.95 10.15
C THR A 100 8.49 -7.04 8.97
N LEU A 101 8.16 -5.75 9.09
CA LEU A 101 8.46 -4.78 8.04
C LEU A 101 9.95 -4.73 7.69
N ASP A 102 10.81 -4.85 8.70
CA ASP A 102 12.26 -4.94 8.51
C ASP A 102 12.67 -6.13 7.66
N LYS A 103 12.07 -7.31 7.89
CA LYS A 103 12.34 -8.50 7.08
C LYS A 103 11.80 -8.38 5.66
N ILE A 104 10.67 -7.71 5.48
CA ILE A 104 10.12 -7.40 4.15
C ILE A 104 11.07 -6.46 3.39
N ARG A 105 11.59 -5.42 4.05
CA ARG A 105 12.57 -4.48 3.48
C ARG A 105 13.88 -5.17 3.13
N GLU A 106 14.47 -5.89 4.09
CA GLU A 106 15.74 -6.61 3.95
C GLU A 106 15.70 -7.59 2.77
N ARG A 107 14.61 -8.35 2.65
CA ARG A 107 14.45 -9.40 1.63
C ARG A 107 13.76 -8.93 0.35
N LYS A 108 13.36 -7.65 0.27
CA LYS A 108 12.59 -7.08 -0.85
C LYS A 108 11.34 -7.89 -1.19
N LEU A 109 10.55 -8.27 -0.18
CA LEU A 109 9.33 -9.06 -0.34
C LEU A 109 8.12 -8.19 -0.73
N TYR A 110 8.32 -7.30 -1.69
CA TYR A 110 7.32 -6.35 -2.16
C TYR A 110 7.58 -6.02 -3.62
N ASP A 111 6.52 -5.67 -4.33
CA ASP A 111 6.61 -5.10 -5.66
C ASP A 111 6.74 -3.57 -5.54
N ARG A 112 7.52 -2.97 -6.45
CA ARG A 112 7.66 -1.52 -6.56
C ARG A 112 7.43 -1.08 -7.99
N GLN A 113 6.53 -0.13 -8.22
CA GLN A 113 6.33 0.52 -9.51
C GLN A 113 6.58 2.01 -9.41
N VAL A 114 7.31 2.54 -10.37
CA VAL A 114 7.52 3.98 -10.52
C VAL A 114 6.36 4.52 -11.35
N VAL A 115 5.65 5.51 -10.81
CA VAL A 115 4.48 6.11 -11.48
C VAL A 115 4.58 7.62 -11.45
N THR A 116 3.93 8.24 -12.42
CA THR A 116 3.74 9.68 -12.52
C THR A 116 2.25 10.00 -12.49
N LYS A 117 1.91 11.27 -12.28
CA LYS A 117 0.52 11.72 -12.30
C LYS A 117 -0.21 11.38 -13.62
N LYS A 118 0.52 11.31 -14.74
CA LYS A 118 -0.04 11.02 -16.07
C LYS A 118 -0.47 9.56 -16.23
N ASP A 119 0.09 8.66 -15.43
CA ASP A 119 -0.27 7.23 -15.46
C ASP A 119 -1.62 6.97 -14.79
N PHE A 120 -2.18 7.96 -14.08
CA PHE A 120 -3.51 7.90 -13.48
C PHE A 120 -4.57 8.43 -14.45
N HIS A 121 -5.23 7.51 -15.15
CA HIS A 121 -6.33 7.82 -16.05
C HIS A 121 -7.62 8.03 -15.25
N ASP A 122 -8.27 9.18 -15.40
CA ASP A 122 -9.42 9.58 -14.57
C ASP A 122 -9.14 9.45 -13.06
N ARG A 123 -7.87 9.72 -12.67
CA ARG A 123 -7.34 9.60 -11.29
C ARG A 123 -7.24 8.16 -10.78
N LEU A 124 -7.37 7.17 -11.65
CA LEU A 124 -7.24 5.76 -11.31
C LEU A 124 -5.99 5.16 -11.97
N PHE A 125 -5.22 4.41 -11.18
CA PHE A 125 -4.13 3.58 -11.68
C PHE A 125 -4.49 2.10 -11.54
N GLU A 126 -4.31 1.32 -12.61
CA GLU A 126 -4.52 -0.13 -12.58
C GLU A 126 -3.23 -0.85 -12.18
N TYR A 127 -3.14 -1.25 -10.92
CA TYR A 127 -2.00 -2.01 -10.43
C TYR A 127 -2.03 -3.44 -10.95
N ARG A 128 -0.93 -3.86 -11.58
CA ARG A 128 -0.69 -5.25 -12.04
C ARG A 128 0.70 -5.69 -11.60
N PRO A 129 0.87 -6.85 -10.93
CA PRO A 129 2.17 -7.34 -10.45
C PRO A 129 3.20 -7.46 -11.58
N VAL A 130 4.44 -7.04 -11.32
CA VAL A 130 5.53 -7.13 -12.29
C VAL A 130 5.91 -8.60 -12.44
N GLY A 131 5.52 -9.21 -13.56
CA GLY A 131 5.66 -10.66 -13.80
C GLY A 131 4.42 -11.31 -14.39
N MET A 132 3.27 -10.62 -14.38
CA MET A 132 2.15 -10.95 -15.26
C MET A 132 2.42 -10.39 -16.67
N SER A 133 3.33 -11.04 -17.40
CA SER A 133 3.31 -10.96 -18.86
C SER A 133 1.98 -11.58 -19.32
N SER A 134 1.11 -10.77 -19.90
CA SER A 134 -0.06 -11.24 -20.64
C SER A 134 0.42 -12.08 -21.82
N ASN A 135 0.56 -13.38 -21.60
CA ASN A 135 0.53 -14.34 -22.69
C ASN A 135 -0.92 -14.43 -23.15
N SER A 136 -1.30 -13.50 -24.03
CA SER A 136 -2.48 -13.66 -24.86
C SER A 136 -2.06 -14.53 -26.05
N HIS A 137 -2.54 -15.77 -26.05
CA HIS A 137 -2.58 -16.65 -27.21
C HIS A 137 -3.55 -16.12 -28.27
#